data_AF-A0A1F4VDD2-F1
#
_entry.id   AF-A0A1F4VDD2-F1
#
_cell.length_a   1.000
_cell.length_b   1.000
_cell.length_c   1.000
_cell.angle_alpha   90.00
_cell.angle_beta   90.00
_cell.angle_gamma   90.00
#
_symmetry.space_group_name_H-M   'P 1'
#
loop_
_entity.id
_entity.type
_entity.pdbx_description
1 polymer ?
#
loop_
_entity_poly.entity_id
_entity_poly.type
_entity_poly.pdbx_seq_one_letter_code
_entity_poly.pdbx_strand_id
1 'polypeptide(L)'
;MSAYRKCLEALRKLPHCADITRRYCSKYSGILLVDGKFVKVKEYNYKIPVVYGIDFLTHDIPTYLLTIAENYLSFLKFFQSLRLLKYPLRSIVSDDNLLIYPMLV
;
A
#
# COMPACT_ATOMS: atom_id res chain seq x y z
N MET A 1 -27.29 21.61 0.25
CA MET A 1 -26.37 20.51 -0.18
C MET A 1 -24.94 21.06 -0.12
N SER A 2 -24.08 20.62 0.80
CA SER A 2 -22.74 21.21 1.01
C SER A 2 -21.73 20.74 -0.05
N ALA A 3 -20.67 21.53 -0.28
CA ALA A 3 -19.58 21.17 -1.19
C ALA A 3 -18.95 19.79 -0.85
N TYR A 4 -18.83 19.49 0.45
CA TYR A 4 -18.36 18.18 0.94
C TYR A 4 -19.22 17.02 0.42
N ARG A 5 -20.55 17.12 0.48
CA ARG A 5 -21.45 16.05 0.03
C ARG A 5 -21.35 15.83 -1.49
N LYS A 6 -21.25 16.92 -2.26
CA LYS A 6 -21.03 16.83 -3.72
C LYS A 6 -19.71 16.12 -4.06
N CYS A 7 -18.64 16.44 -3.33
CA CYS A 7 -17.34 15.77 -3.48
C CYS A 7 -17.45 14.27 -3.14
N LEU A 8 -18.11 13.92 -2.03
CA LEU A 8 -18.30 12.53 -1.62
C LEU A 8 -19.09 11.71 -2.66
N GLU A 9 -20.14 12.28 -3.25
CA GLU A 9 -20.89 11.65 -4.33
C GLU A 9 -20.06 11.43 -5.58
N ALA A 10 -19.20 12.39 -5.95
CA ALA A 10 -18.28 12.23 -7.06
C ALA A 10 -17.23 11.13 -6.79
N LEU A 11 -16.63 11.12 -5.59
CA LEU A 11 -15.64 10.13 -5.19
C LEU A 11 -16.21 8.71 -5.20
N ARG A 12 -17.47 8.51 -4.81
CA ARG A 12 -18.15 7.20 -4.86
C ARG A 12 -18.32 6.63 -6.27
N LYS A 13 -18.30 7.49 -7.30
CA LYS A 13 -18.40 7.07 -8.70
C LYS A 13 -17.03 6.71 -9.30
N LEU A 14 -15.93 7.03 -8.61
CA LEU A 14 -14.60 6.71 -9.08
C LEU A 14 -14.34 5.20 -8.95
N PRO A 15 -13.62 4.60 -9.91
CA PRO A 15 -13.19 3.22 -9.81
C PRO A 15 -12.25 3.03 -8.62
N HIS A 16 -12.24 1.81 -8.07
CA HIS A 16 -11.30 1.48 -7.02
C HIS A 16 -9.86 1.49 -7.57
N CYS A 17 -8.90 2.03 -6.82
CA CYS A 17 -7.50 2.14 -7.28
C CYS A 17 -6.94 0.80 -7.76
N ALA A 18 -7.29 -0.30 -7.09
CA ALA A 18 -6.86 -1.64 -7.49
C ALA A 18 -7.31 -2.05 -8.91
N ASP A 19 -8.47 -1.58 -9.37
CA ASP A 19 -8.96 -1.86 -10.73
C ASP A 19 -8.14 -1.11 -11.77
N ILE A 20 -7.79 0.14 -11.46
CA ILE A 20 -6.93 0.98 -12.30
C ILE A 20 -5.54 0.35 -12.39
N THR A 21 -4.93 0.01 -11.25
CA THR A 21 -3.61 -0.62 -11.21
C THR A 21 -3.59 -1.91 -12.04
N ARG A 22 -4.56 -2.81 -11.87
CA ARG A 22 -4.63 -4.05 -12.66
C ARG A 22 -4.81 -3.82 -14.16
N ARG A 23 -5.49 -2.73 -14.54
CA ARG A 23 -5.77 -2.42 -15.94
C ARG A 23 -4.59 -1.77 -16.66
N TYR A 24 -3.84 -0.91 -15.98
CA TYR A 24 -2.83 -0.07 -16.62
C TYR A 24 -1.39 -0.42 -16.24
N CYS A 25 -1.15 -1.01 -15.06
CA CYS A 25 0.18 -1.38 -14.60
C CYS A 25 0.45 -2.87 -14.89
N SER A 26 1.05 -3.15 -16.06
CA SER A 26 1.31 -4.52 -16.53
C SER A 26 2.78 -4.96 -16.44
N LYS A 27 3.69 -4.05 -16.06
CA LYS A 27 5.15 -4.24 -16.19
C LYS A 27 5.91 -4.17 -14.86
N TYR A 28 5.32 -4.66 -13.78
CA TYR A 28 6.05 -4.78 -12.52
C TYR A 28 7.21 -5.77 -12.64
N SER A 29 8.37 -5.38 -12.13
CA SER A 29 9.56 -6.21 -12.06
C SER A 29 9.43 -7.38 -11.09
N GLY A 30 8.61 -7.20 -10.05
CA GLY A 30 8.44 -8.17 -8.97
C GLY A 30 9.46 -8.03 -7.83
N ILE A 31 10.41 -7.10 -7.95
CA ILE A 31 11.36 -6.75 -6.90
C ILE A 31 10.72 -5.62 -6.10
N LEU A 32 10.20 -5.93 -4.92
CA LEU A 32 9.45 -4.98 -4.10
C LEU A 32 10.32 -4.42 -2.99
N LEU A 33 10.54 -3.10 -3.00
CA LEU A 33 11.10 -2.39 -1.85
C LEU A 33 9.96 -2.02 -0.90
N VAL A 34 9.99 -2.50 0.34
CA VAL A 34 8.97 -2.24 1.36
C VAL A 34 9.54 -1.32 2.42
N ASP A 35 8.83 -0.25 2.72
CA ASP A 35 9.22 0.74 3.72
C ASP A 35 7.98 1.27 4.48
N GLY A 36 8.23 1.83 5.65
CA GLY A 36 7.25 2.43 6.53
C GLY A 36 7.61 3.87 6.88
N LYS A 37 6.71 4.80 6.57
CA LYS A 37 6.91 6.23 6.86
C LYS A 37 5.91 6.76 7.86
N PHE A 38 6.41 7.27 8.98
CA PHE A 38 5.58 7.87 10.02
C PHE A 38 5.12 9.28 9.63
N VAL A 39 3.80 9.46 9.47
CA VAL A 39 3.16 10.73 9.10
C VAL A 39 2.29 11.27 10.23
N LYS A 40 2.25 12.60 10.38
CA LYS A 40 1.38 13.26 11.35
C LYS A 40 -0.04 13.36 10.76
N VAL A 41 -1.00 12.73 11.41
CA VAL A 41 -2.42 12.78 11.01
C VAL A 41 -3.18 13.63 12.02
N LYS A 42 -4.11 14.46 11.53
CA LYS A 42 -4.99 15.27 12.38
C LYS A 42 -5.73 14.34 13.35
N GLU A 43 -5.91 14.77 14.60
CA GLU A 43 -6.57 13.99 15.69
C GLU A 43 -5.74 12.83 16.28
N TYR A 44 -4.58 12.50 15.71
CA TYR A 44 -3.64 11.55 16.32
C TYR A 44 -2.57 12.29 17.15
N ASN A 45 -2.36 11.85 18.39
CA ASN A 45 -1.34 12.42 19.27
C ASN A 45 0.08 12.11 18.77
N TYR A 46 0.30 10.91 18.25
CA TYR A 46 1.57 10.44 17.66
C TYR A 46 1.49 10.36 16.14
N LYS A 47 2.65 10.25 15.48
CA LYS A 47 2.71 9.94 14.05
C LYS A 47 2.30 8.48 13.83
N ILE A 48 1.54 8.21 12.78
CA ILE A 48 1.13 6.85 12.43
C ILE A 48 1.82 6.41 11.13
N PRO A 49 2.14 5.11 10.97
CA PRO A 49 2.87 4.62 9.81
C PRO A 49 2.01 4.49 8.55
N VAL A 50 2.57 4.92 7.43
CA VAL A 50 2.17 4.50 6.08
C VAL A 50 3.14 3.42 5.65
N VAL A 51 2.65 2.19 5.54
CA VAL A 51 3.40 1.08 4.92
C VAL A 51 3.17 1.15 3.42
N TYR A 52 4.24 1.14 2.64
CA TYR A 52 4.15 1.20 1.18
C TYR A 52 5.20 0.30 0.54
N GLY A 53 4.92 -0.10 -0.69
CA GLY A 53 5.85 -0.83 -1.53
C GLY A 53 6.17 -0.03 -2.78
N ILE A 54 7.41 -0.11 -3.25
CA ILE A 54 7.86 0.43 -4.53
C ILE A 54 8.39 -0.72 -5.37
N ASP A 55 7.90 -0.87 -6.60
CA ASP A 55 8.51 -1.78 -7.56
C ASP A 55 9.84 -1.20 -8.03
N PHE A 56 10.93 -1.95 -7.86
CA PHE A 56 12.29 -1.44 -7.97
C PHE A 56 12.62 -0.84 -9.34
N LEU A 57 12.16 -1.46 -10.44
CA LEU A 57 12.49 -0.97 -11.78
C LEU A 57 11.55 0.14 -12.24
N THR A 58 10.25 -0.02 -12.03
CA THR A 58 9.26 0.97 -12.50
C THR A 58 9.17 2.19 -11.60
N HIS A 59 9.64 2.09 -10.35
CA HIS A 59 9.47 3.09 -9.29
C HIS A 59 7.99 3.39 -8.98
N ASP A 60 7.08 2.53 -9.43
CA ASP A 60 5.66 2.64 -9.17
C ASP A 60 5.32 2.10 -7.78
N ILE A 61 4.31 2.70 -7.14
CA ILE A 61 3.76 2.23 -5.86
C ILE A 61 2.54 1.36 -6.16
N PRO A 62 2.65 0.01 -6.15
CA PRO A 62 1.50 -0.86 -6.42
C PRO A 62 0.38 -0.70 -5.37
N THR A 63 0.74 -0.54 -4.09
CA THR A 63 -0.22 -0.33 -3.00
C THR A 63 0.46 0.34 -1.81
N TYR A 64 -0.36 0.96 -0.95
CA TYR A 64 0.04 1.47 0.35
C TYR A 64 -1.06 1.21 1.39
N LEU A 65 -0.71 1.27 2.66
CA LEU A 65 -1.61 1.08 3.78
C LEU A 65 -1.27 2.07 4.90
N LEU A 66 -2.20 2.97 5.22
CA LEU A 66 -2.15 3.77 6.44
C LEU A 66 -2.63 2.90 7.61
N THR A 67 -1.76 2.66 8.59
CA THR A 67 -2.05 1.81 9.75
C THR A 67 -1.63 2.53 11.04
N ILE A 68 -2.09 2.02 12.18
CA ILE A 68 -1.79 2.57 13.51
C ILE A 68 -0.38 2.14 13.96
N ALA A 69 0.11 0.98 13.51
CA ALA A 69 1.40 0.43 13.91
C ALA A 69 1.98 -0.55 12.87
N GLU A 70 3.30 -0.72 12.84
CA GLU A 70 4.01 -1.69 12.01
C GLU A 70 4.04 -3.06 12.69
N ASN A 71 2.88 -3.73 12.69
CA ASN A 71 2.73 -5.07 13.26
C ASN A 71 2.45 -6.11 12.17
N TYR A 72 2.52 -7.39 12.56
CA TYR A 72 2.27 -8.52 11.66
C TYR A 72 0.96 -8.38 10.88
N LEU A 73 -0.13 -7.98 11.53
CA LEU A 73 -1.44 -7.83 10.89
C LEU A 73 -1.44 -6.73 9.82
N SER A 74 -0.69 -5.65 10.03
CA SER A 74 -0.57 -4.56 9.06
C SER A 74 0.19 -5.00 7.83
N PHE A 75 1.31 -5.71 8.01
CA PHE A 75 2.04 -6.31 6.90
C PHE A 75 1.22 -7.37 6.18
N LEU A 76 0.51 -8.24 6.90
CA LEU A 76 -0.38 -9.24 6.29
C LEU A 76 -1.43 -8.58 5.39
N LYS A 77 -2.09 -7.51 5.85
CA LYS A 77 -3.06 -6.76 5.03
C LYS A 77 -2.41 -6.13 3.80
N PHE A 78 -1.21 -5.59 3.94
CA PHE A 78 -0.45 -5.02 2.84
C PHE A 78 -0.10 -6.08 1.77
N PHE A 79 0.43 -7.24 2.17
CA PHE A 79 0.74 -8.33 1.24
C PHE A 79 -0.52 -8.98 0.64
N GLN A 80 -1.63 -9.05 1.38
CA GLN A 80 -2.92 -9.44 0.82
C GLN A 80 -3.38 -8.48 -0.28
N SER A 81 -3.20 -7.17 -0.10
CA SER A 81 -3.49 -6.17 -1.14
C SER A 81 -2.66 -6.42 -2.41
N LEU A 82 -1.35 -6.64 -2.26
CA LEU A 82 -0.47 -7.00 -3.39
C LEU A 82 -0.93 -8.26 -4.13
N ARG A 83 -1.36 -9.29 -3.39
CA ARG A 83 -1.89 -10.52 -3.98
C ARG A 83 -3.17 -10.25 -4.78
N LEU A 84 -4.07 -9.42 -4.28
CA LEU A 84 -5.30 -9.01 -4.99
C LEU A 84 -4.99 -8.19 -6.25
N LEU A 85 -3.88 -7.45 -6.26
CA LEU A 85 -3.38 -6.73 -7.43
C LEU A 85 -2.71 -7.64 -8.46
N LYS A 86 -2.48 -8.93 -8.13
CA LYS A 86 -1.68 -9.86 -8.93
C LYS A 86 -0.25 -9.34 -9.17
N TYR A 87 0.31 -8.65 -8.18
CA TYR A 87 1.69 -8.21 -8.24
C TYR A 87 2.62 -9.44 -8.32
N PRO A 88 3.56 -9.52 -9.29
CA PRO A 88 4.40 -10.69 -9.52
C PRO A 88 5.57 -10.72 -8.53
N LEU A 89 5.30 -10.83 -7.23
CA LEU A 89 6.32 -10.79 -6.18
C LEU A 89 7.39 -11.88 -6.41
N ARG A 90 8.65 -11.46 -6.54
CA ARG A 90 9.84 -12.33 -6.75
C ARG A 90 10.86 -12.17 -5.64
N SER A 91 11.06 -10.95 -5.18
CA SER A 91 11.96 -10.63 -4.08
C SER A 91 11.46 -9.41 -3.31
N ILE A 92 11.83 -9.34 -2.04
CA ILE A 92 11.55 -8.21 -1.16
C ILE A 92 12.87 -7.61 -0.73
N VAL A 93 12.95 -6.28 -0.79
CA VAL A 93 14.01 -5.47 -0.20
C VAL A 93 13.37 -4.69 0.95
N SER A 94 13.92 -4.84 2.14
CA SER A 94 13.44 -4.21 3.36
C SER A 94 14.61 -4.07 4.31
N ASP A 95 14.48 -3.16 5.28
CA ASP A 95 15.30 -3.18 6.48
C ASP A 95 15.13 -4.50 7.25
N ASP A 96 15.97 -4.74 8.27
CA ASP A 96 15.96 -5.91 9.16
C ASP A 96 14.69 -5.96 10.05
N ASN A 97 13.53 -6.11 9.41
CA ASN A 97 12.23 -6.23 10.05
C ASN A 97 11.78 -7.70 10.02
N LEU A 98 11.89 -8.36 11.18
CA LEU A 98 11.52 -9.77 11.36
C LEU A 98 10.06 -10.08 10.99
N LEU A 99 9.19 -9.08 10.97
CA LEU A 99 7.77 -9.25 10.62
C LEU A 99 7.54 -9.44 9.12
N ILE A 100 8.51 -9.06 8.27
CA ILE A 100 8.42 -9.18 6.81
C ILE A 100 8.89 -10.55 6.33
N TYR A 101 9.85 -11.17 7.02
CA TYR A 101 10.34 -12.51 6.69
C TYR A 101 9.23 -13.58 6.48
N PRO A 102 8.23 -13.72 7.37
CA PRO A 102 7.17 -14.71 7.19
C PRO A 102 6.22 -14.40 6.01
N MET A 103 6.31 -13.22 5.38
CA MET A 103 5.44 -12.85 4.24
C MET A 103 5.95 -13.39 2.91
N LEU A 104 7.16 -13.96 2.89
CA LEU A 104 7.79 -14.59 1.72
C LEU A 104 7.44 -16.08 1.56
N VAL A 105 6.83 -16.69 2.58
CA VAL A 105 6.44 -18.11 2.64
C VAL A 105 4.98 -18.27 2.22
#